data_AF-A0A957I0C1-F1
#
_entry.id   AF-A0A957I0C1-F1
#
_cell.length_a   1.000
_cell.length_b   1.000
_cell.length_c   1.000
_cell.angle_alpha   90.00
_cell.angle_beta   90.00
_cell.angle_gamma   90.00
#
_symmetry.space_group_name_H-M   'P 1'
#
loop_
_entity.id
_entity.type
_entity.pdbx_description
1 polymer ?
#
loop_
_entity_poly.entity_id
_entity_poly.type
_entity_poly.pdbx_seq_one_letter_code
_entity_poly.pdbx_strand_id
1 'polypeptide(L)'
;MSEFVWQRRVLRWGVGVGLGTAVLLIILIASGLFDPKPVGPFQPAINLTLTIPEEGRAVRWLDAPLPPGDFSVRLMVESEGAGEQGCKGDIFTPAPLLPCPPAFPTTGLLLGSAPLWVGVSPLGYVEIMDGETAVLPLQTWVHVRPSANEIWVDMRDETMTVRVNRELLWQGEVTLMGRQVGISGEGKAGVVNGQLSMANGQ
;
A
#
# COMPACT_ATOMS: atom_id res chain seq x y z
N MET A 1 -4.41 59.06 17.19
CA MET A 1 -4.57 58.70 15.75
C MET A 1 -3.40 57.89 15.18
N SER A 2 -2.18 57.94 15.75
CA SER A 2 -1.01 57.21 15.23
C SER A 2 -1.04 55.69 15.46
N GLU A 3 -1.54 55.22 16.61
CA GLU A 3 -1.54 53.78 16.96
C GLU A 3 -2.41 52.93 16.03
N PHE A 4 -3.55 53.46 15.60
CA PHE A 4 -4.49 52.74 14.74
C PHE A 4 -3.92 52.50 13.32
N VAL A 5 -3.08 53.42 12.82
CA VAL A 5 -2.41 53.26 11.51
C VAL A 5 -1.31 52.20 11.60
N TRP A 6 -0.60 52.14 12.72
CA TRP A 6 0.44 51.16 12.95
C TRP A 6 -0.13 49.73 13.05
N GLN A 7 -1.20 49.54 13.83
CA GLN A 7 -1.88 48.23 13.95
C GLN A 7 -2.38 47.70 12.60
N ARG A 8 -2.96 48.56 11.74
CA ARG A 8 -3.41 48.15 10.39
C ARG A 8 -2.26 47.74 9.47
N ARG A 9 -1.09 48.38 9.58
CA ARG A 9 0.10 47.98 8.81
C ARG A 9 0.62 46.63 9.28
N VAL A 10 0.81 46.44 10.58
CA VAL A 10 1.29 45.17 11.15
C VAL A 10 0.36 44.01 10.76
N LEU A 11 -0.96 44.21 10.86
CA LEU A 11 -1.93 43.18 10.48
C LEU A 11 -1.86 42.83 8.99
N ARG A 12 -1.76 43.83 8.10
CA ARG A 12 -1.65 43.59 6.65
C ARG A 12 -0.38 42.83 6.27
N TRP A 13 0.75 43.18 6.89
CA TRP A 13 2.01 42.46 6.69
C TRP A 13 1.92 41.02 7.22
N GLY A 14 1.34 40.82 8.42
CA GLY A 14 1.13 39.49 8.97
C GLY A 14 0.27 38.60 8.08
N VAL A 15 -0.83 39.14 7.55
CA VAL A 15 -1.70 38.42 6.60
C VAL A 15 -0.97 38.10 5.30
N GLY A 16 -0.21 39.05 4.75
CA GLY A 16 0.56 38.84 3.52
C GLY A 16 1.63 37.75 3.68
N VAL A 17 2.39 37.77 4.77
CA VAL A 17 3.39 36.75 5.09
C VAL A 17 2.74 35.39 5.33
N GLY A 18 1.64 35.35 6.09
CA GLY A 18 0.90 34.11 6.35
C GLY A 18 0.40 33.44 5.08
N LEU A 19 -0.22 34.20 4.17
CA LEU A 19 -0.69 33.70 2.88
C LEU A 19 0.48 33.24 2.00
N GLY A 20 1.57 34.00 1.94
CA GLY A 20 2.76 33.63 1.20
C GLY A 20 3.34 32.29 1.66
N THR A 21 3.45 32.09 2.98
CA THR A 21 3.92 30.83 3.58
C THR A 21 2.98 29.67 3.28
N ALA A 22 1.66 29.88 3.39
CA ALA A 22 0.68 28.84 3.11
C ALA A 22 0.73 28.39 1.63
N VAL A 23 0.82 29.33 0.70
CA VAL A 23 0.96 29.03 -0.73
C VAL A 23 2.26 28.27 -1.01
N LEU A 24 3.37 28.70 -0.41
CA LEU A 24 4.65 28.00 -0.54
C LEU A 24 4.56 26.56 -0.05
N LEU A 25 3.97 26.32 1.13
CA LEU A 25 3.79 24.96 1.66
C LEU A 25 2.93 24.09 0.74
N ILE A 26 1.83 24.63 0.20
CA ILE A 26 0.98 23.92 -0.76
C ILE A 26 1.79 23.55 -2.01
N ILE A 27 2.62 24.45 -2.54
CA ILE A 27 3.48 24.17 -3.70
C ILE A 27 4.48 23.06 -3.37
N LEU A 28 5.12 23.09 -2.20
CA LEU A 28 6.08 22.06 -1.79
C LEU A 28 5.41 20.68 -1.65
N ILE A 29 4.22 20.61 -1.05
CA ILE A 29 3.43 19.38 -0.93
C ILE A 29 3.00 18.89 -2.31
N ALA A 30 2.41 19.76 -3.15
CA ALA A 30 1.95 19.41 -4.48
C ALA A 30 3.08 19.00 -5.43
N SER A 31 4.31 19.48 -5.18
CA SER A 31 5.50 19.07 -5.93
C SER A 31 6.03 17.69 -5.54
N GLY A 32 5.45 17.04 -4.52
CA GLY A 32 5.92 15.76 -4.00
C GLY A 32 7.30 15.87 -3.33
N LEU A 33 7.71 17.06 -2.87
CA LEU A 33 8.99 17.22 -2.16
C LEU A 33 9.06 16.35 -0.90
N PHE A 34 7.90 16.13 -0.28
CA PHE A 34 7.73 15.29 0.89
C PHE A 34 7.28 13.87 0.54
N ASP A 35 7.08 13.55 -0.74
CA ASP A 35 6.80 12.17 -1.14
C ASP A 35 8.05 11.33 -0.82
N PRO A 36 7.87 10.13 -0.24
CA PRO A 36 8.98 9.22 -0.01
C PRO A 36 9.70 9.00 -1.34
N LYS A 37 11.04 8.99 -1.30
CA LYS A 37 11.85 8.72 -2.50
C LYS A 37 12.23 7.24 -2.50
N PRO A 38 12.08 6.55 -3.64
CA PRO A 38 12.58 5.19 -3.77
C PRO A 38 14.09 5.15 -3.55
N VAL A 39 14.59 3.98 -3.20
CA VAL A 39 16.01 3.67 -3.08
C VAL A 39 16.62 3.56 -4.48
N GLY A 40 16.63 4.67 -5.23
CA GLY A 40 17.13 4.73 -6.61
C GLY A 40 16.03 4.86 -7.68
N PRO A 41 16.40 4.99 -8.96
CA PRO A 41 15.44 5.11 -10.04
C PRO A 41 14.70 3.79 -10.30
N PHE A 42 13.39 3.86 -10.49
CA PHE A 42 12.61 2.70 -10.90
C PHE A 42 12.98 2.25 -12.31
N GLN A 43 13.16 0.94 -12.48
CA GLN A 43 13.21 0.27 -13.77
C GLN A 43 11.82 0.30 -14.44
N PRO A 44 11.72 0.09 -15.76
CA PRO A 44 10.45 0.00 -16.46
C PRO A 44 9.50 -1.02 -15.79
N ALA A 45 8.23 -0.64 -15.66
CA ALA A 45 7.24 -1.47 -15.00
C ALA A 45 6.92 -2.74 -15.82
N ILE A 46 6.71 -3.85 -15.11
CA ILE A 46 6.29 -5.14 -15.64
C ILE A 46 4.79 -5.28 -15.42
N ASN A 47 4.03 -5.44 -16.52
CA ASN A 47 2.60 -5.72 -16.44
C ASN A 47 2.37 -7.18 -16.03
N LEU A 48 1.51 -7.38 -15.05
CA LEU A 48 1.14 -8.66 -14.48
C LEU A 48 -0.37 -8.83 -14.62
N THR A 49 -0.79 -10.04 -14.95
CA THR A 49 -2.19 -10.45 -14.88
C THR A 49 -2.23 -11.77 -14.13
N LEU A 50 -3.13 -11.84 -13.16
CA LEU A 50 -3.35 -13.00 -12.31
C LEU A 50 -4.84 -13.34 -12.34
N THR A 51 -5.18 -14.54 -12.81
CA THR A 51 -6.55 -15.06 -12.76
C THR A 51 -6.74 -15.78 -11.44
N ILE A 52 -7.67 -15.31 -10.63
CA ILE A 52 -8.07 -15.96 -9.38
C ILE A 52 -9.11 -17.05 -9.75
N PRO A 53 -8.95 -18.30 -9.28
CA PRO A 53 -9.94 -19.35 -9.49
C PRO A 53 -11.26 -19.05 -8.78
N GLU A 54 -12.32 -19.82 -9.05
CA GLU A 54 -13.64 -19.61 -8.42
C GLU A 54 -13.59 -19.58 -6.89
N GLU A 55 -12.74 -20.41 -6.29
CA GLU A 55 -12.41 -20.38 -4.88
C GLU A 55 -10.90 -20.60 -4.70
N GLY A 56 -10.28 -19.77 -3.86
CA GLY A 56 -8.94 -20.01 -3.34
C GLY A 56 -7.95 -18.89 -3.61
N ARG A 57 -6.67 -19.26 -3.62
CA ARG A 57 -5.53 -18.36 -3.74
C ARG A 57 -4.78 -18.65 -5.03
N ALA A 58 -4.48 -17.59 -5.77
CA ALA A 58 -3.60 -17.63 -6.93
C ALA A 58 -2.31 -16.87 -6.61
N VAL A 59 -1.18 -17.38 -7.10
CA VAL A 59 0.14 -16.76 -6.95
C VAL A 59 0.83 -16.78 -8.31
N ARG A 60 1.44 -15.65 -8.67
CA ARG A 60 2.34 -15.55 -9.82
C ARG A 60 3.65 -14.92 -9.38
N TRP A 61 4.69 -15.74 -9.40
CA TRP A 61 6.08 -15.31 -9.22
C TRP A 61 6.62 -14.68 -10.49
N LEU A 62 7.50 -13.69 -10.35
CA LEU A 62 8.30 -13.15 -11.43
C LEU A 62 9.60 -13.94 -11.58
N ASP A 63 10.09 -14.07 -12.81
CA ASP A 63 11.40 -14.67 -13.09
C ASP A 63 12.56 -13.76 -12.65
N ALA A 64 12.33 -12.44 -12.63
CA ALA A 64 13.31 -11.45 -12.19
C ALA A 64 13.39 -11.44 -10.65
N PRO A 65 14.58 -11.62 -10.06
CA PRO A 65 14.75 -11.54 -8.61
C PRO A 65 14.71 -10.09 -8.13
N LEU A 66 14.43 -9.90 -6.84
CA LEU A 66 14.62 -8.65 -6.12
C LEU A 66 16.07 -8.15 -6.29
N PRO A 67 16.33 -6.85 -6.42
CA PRO A 67 17.68 -6.31 -6.45
C PRO A 67 18.49 -6.66 -5.18
N PRO A 68 19.83 -6.76 -5.26
CA PRO A 68 20.66 -7.03 -4.07
C PRO A 68 20.85 -5.75 -3.24
N GLY A 69 20.92 -5.86 -1.92
CA GLY A 69 21.11 -4.71 -1.04
C GLY A 69 19.82 -3.91 -0.83
N ASP A 70 19.92 -2.59 -0.73
CA ASP A 70 18.76 -1.72 -0.60
C ASP A 70 17.93 -1.69 -1.88
N PHE A 71 16.61 -1.75 -1.77
CA PHE A 71 15.74 -1.72 -2.95
C PHE A 71 14.38 -1.11 -2.65
N SER A 72 13.66 -0.74 -3.70
CA SER A 72 12.23 -0.42 -3.62
C SER A 72 11.46 -1.30 -4.59
N VAL A 73 10.32 -1.83 -4.14
CA VAL A 73 9.35 -2.54 -4.98
C VAL A 73 8.02 -1.81 -4.86
N ARG A 74 7.43 -1.50 -6.01
CA ARG A 74 6.12 -0.84 -6.09
C ARG A 74 5.21 -1.64 -7.00
N LEU A 75 4.10 -2.09 -6.43
CA LEU A 75 3.03 -2.79 -7.13
C LEU A 75 1.81 -1.88 -7.18
N MET A 76 1.44 -1.44 -8.37
CA MET A 76 0.09 -0.93 -8.63
C MET A 76 -0.80 -2.13 -8.89
N VAL A 77 -1.95 -2.21 -8.23
CA VAL A 77 -2.87 -3.32 -8.39
C VAL A 77 -4.30 -2.85 -8.56
N GLU A 78 -4.96 -3.42 -9.56
CA GLU A 78 -6.36 -3.19 -9.91
C GLU A 78 -7.07 -4.54 -9.86
N SER A 79 -8.11 -4.64 -9.03
CA SER A 79 -8.90 -5.85 -8.90
C SER A 79 -10.26 -5.64 -9.56
N GLU A 80 -10.55 -6.39 -10.61
CA GLU A 80 -11.87 -6.45 -11.22
C GLU A 80 -12.61 -7.72 -10.76
N GLY A 81 -13.86 -7.57 -10.34
CA GLY A 81 -14.72 -8.70 -10.02
C GLY A 81 -14.41 -9.41 -8.69
N ALA A 82 -13.47 -8.89 -7.90
CA ALA A 82 -13.26 -9.27 -6.49
C ALA A 82 -14.43 -8.75 -5.61
N GLY A 83 -15.65 -9.11 -5.97
CA GLY A 83 -16.86 -8.76 -5.24
C GLY A 83 -16.90 -9.45 -3.89
N GLU A 84 -17.59 -8.82 -2.94
CA GLU A 84 -17.81 -9.36 -1.59
C GLU A 84 -18.27 -10.82 -1.67
N GLN A 85 -17.47 -11.73 -1.11
CA GLN A 85 -18.04 -12.91 -0.51
C GLN A 85 -18.57 -12.47 0.86
N GLY A 86 -19.75 -11.83 0.85
CA GLY A 86 -20.58 -11.88 2.04
C GLY A 86 -20.67 -13.36 2.42
N CYS A 87 -20.42 -13.69 3.69
CA CYS A 87 -20.88 -14.98 4.21
C CYS A 87 -22.33 -15.08 3.77
N LYS A 88 -22.64 -16.03 2.87
CA LYS A 88 -24.01 -16.26 2.43
C LYS A 88 -24.75 -16.95 3.58
N GLY A 89 -24.91 -16.22 4.67
CA GLY A 89 -25.66 -16.54 5.86
C GLY A 89 -26.72 -15.47 5.99
N ASP A 90 -27.97 -15.88 5.83
CA ASP A 90 -29.13 -15.00 5.80
C ASP A 90 -29.17 -14.07 7.02
N ILE A 91 -29.47 -12.80 6.76
CA ILE A 91 -29.55 -11.67 7.72
C ILE A 91 -30.55 -11.89 8.88
N PHE A 92 -31.23 -13.05 8.98
CA PHE A 92 -32.30 -13.32 9.93
C PHE A 92 -32.19 -14.62 10.75
N THR A 93 -31.01 -15.23 10.90
CA THR A 93 -30.86 -16.35 11.85
C THR A 93 -30.08 -15.94 13.12
N PRO A 94 -30.74 -15.84 14.29
CA PRO A 94 -30.07 -15.66 15.56
C PRO A 94 -29.66 -17.04 16.10
N ALA A 95 -28.43 -17.46 15.81
CA ALA A 95 -27.80 -18.64 16.42
C ALA A 95 -26.29 -18.39 16.66
N PRO A 96 -25.67 -19.05 17.65
CA PRO A 96 -24.53 -18.51 18.40
C PRO A 96 -23.16 -18.72 17.73
N LEU A 97 -22.44 -17.59 17.61
CA LEU A 97 -20.99 -17.35 17.71
C LEU A 97 -20.00 -18.35 17.08
N LEU A 98 -19.52 -17.94 15.89
CA LEU A 98 -18.29 -18.27 15.15
C LEU A 98 -18.29 -19.61 14.38
N PRO A 99 -18.33 -19.57 13.04
CA PRO A 99 -17.06 -19.55 12.30
C PRO A 99 -17.08 -18.78 10.95
N CYS A 100 -15.88 -18.56 10.42
CA CYS A 100 -15.51 -17.79 9.22
C CYS A 100 -15.42 -16.26 9.47
N PRO A 101 -14.25 -15.72 9.87
CA PRO A 101 -13.90 -14.40 9.37
C PRO A 101 -14.02 -14.50 7.84
N PRO A 102 -14.79 -13.63 7.17
CA PRO A 102 -14.91 -13.73 5.73
C PRO A 102 -13.50 -13.73 5.14
N ALA A 103 -13.21 -14.68 4.26
CA ALA A 103 -12.01 -14.58 3.43
C ALA A 103 -12.19 -13.28 2.62
N PHE A 104 -11.58 -12.21 3.10
CA PHE A 104 -11.65 -10.93 2.43
C PHE A 104 -10.92 -11.13 1.10
N PRO A 105 -11.52 -10.73 -0.05
CA PRO A 105 -10.75 -10.75 -1.26
C PRO A 105 -9.54 -9.85 -1.03
N THR A 106 -8.35 -10.43 -1.12
CA THR A 106 -7.10 -9.71 -0.92
C THR A 106 -6.24 -9.87 -2.14
N THR A 107 -5.47 -8.84 -2.43
CA THR A 107 -4.46 -8.89 -3.46
C THR A 107 -3.21 -8.26 -2.90
N GLY A 108 -2.05 -8.81 -3.22
CA GLY A 108 -0.86 -8.43 -2.51
C GLY A 108 0.43 -8.65 -3.25
N LEU A 109 1.46 -8.04 -2.68
CA LEU A 109 2.85 -8.19 -3.07
C LEU A 109 3.48 -9.31 -2.23
N LEU A 110 4.18 -10.22 -2.88
CA LEU A 110 4.98 -11.28 -2.24
C LEU A 110 6.46 -10.97 -2.40
N LEU A 111 7.23 -11.08 -1.32
CA LEU A 111 8.68 -10.89 -1.29
C LEU A 111 9.34 -12.10 -0.58
N GLY A 112 10.36 -12.69 -1.20
CA GLY A 112 11.08 -13.85 -0.66
C GLY A 112 10.45 -15.21 -0.97
N SER A 113 11.11 -16.29 -0.56
CA SER A 113 10.75 -17.71 -0.70
C SER A 113 9.96 -18.27 0.48
N ALA A 114 10.13 -17.71 1.68
CA ALA A 114 9.17 -17.83 2.78
C ALA A 114 8.46 -16.47 2.81
N PRO A 115 7.35 -16.31 2.07
CA PRO A 115 7.02 -15.01 1.55
C PRO A 115 6.54 -14.10 2.67
N LEU A 116 7.23 -12.98 2.80
CA LEU A 116 6.59 -11.80 3.33
C LEU A 116 5.50 -11.40 2.33
N TRP A 117 4.29 -11.23 2.82
CA TRP A 117 3.13 -10.84 2.03
C TRP A 117 2.53 -9.55 2.58
N VAL A 118 2.31 -8.59 1.68
CA VAL A 118 1.57 -7.36 1.98
C VAL A 118 0.27 -7.41 1.18
N GLY A 119 -0.85 -7.56 1.88
CA GLY A 119 -2.18 -7.66 1.29
C GLY A 119 -3.00 -6.39 1.44
N VAL A 120 -3.77 -6.06 0.40
CA VAL A 120 -4.83 -5.06 0.44
C VAL A 120 -6.14 -5.68 -0.03
N SER A 121 -7.24 -5.30 0.61
CA SER A 121 -8.60 -5.67 0.19
C SER A 121 -9.34 -4.45 -0.33
N PRO A 122 -10.09 -4.53 -1.45
CA PRO A 122 -10.94 -3.42 -1.92
C PRO A 122 -11.99 -2.98 -0.89
N LEU A 123 -12.19 -3.76 0.18
CA LEU A 123 -13.06 -3.46 1.32
C LEU A 123 -12.43 -2.55 2.37
N GLY A 124 -11.24 -2.02 2.11
CA GLY A 124 -10.58 -1.09 3.01
C GLY A 124 -9.71 -1.75 4.09
N TYR A 125 -9.29 -2.99 3.88
CA TYR A 125 -8.45 -3.75 4.84
C TYR A 125 -7.03 -3.95 4.31
N VAL A 126 -6.11 -4.09 5.25
CA VAL A 126 -4.68 -4.39 5.00
C VAL A 126 -4.18 -5.42 6.00
N GLU A 127 -3.18 -6.18 5.58
CA GLU A 127 -2.49 -7.16 6.42
C GLU A 127 -1.04 -7.33 5.94
N ILE A 128 -0.13 -7.63 6.87
CA ILE A 128 1.26 -8.00 6.57
C ILE A 128 1.56 -9.32 7.27
N MET A 129 1.92 -10.33 6.48
CA MET A 129 2.30 -11.66 6.96
C MET A 129 3.77 -11.92 6.67
N ASP A 130 4.46 -12.57 7.59
CA ASP A 130 5.77 -13.18 7.39
C ASP A 130 5.63 -14.69 7.59
N GLY A 131 5.55 -15.43 6.48
CA GLY A 131 5.13 -16.83 6.48
C GLY A 131 3.71 -16.98 7.07
N GLU A 132 3.61 -17.61 8.23
CA GLU A 132 2.34 -17.82 8.95
C GLU A 132 2.11 -16.79 10.08
N THR A 133 3.06 -15.89 10.32
CA THR A 133 2.98 -14.92 11.42
C THR A 133 2.47 -13.58 10.90
N ALA A 134 1.41 -13.06 11.53
CA ALA A 134 0.96 -11.69 11.26
C ALA A 134 1.93 -10.68 11.88
N VAL A 135 2.69 -10.00 11.02
CA VAL A 135 3.53 -8.85 11.41
C VAL A 135 2.66 -7.62 11.65
N LEU A 136 1.65 -7.44 10.79
CA LEU A 136 0.57 -6.50 10.99
C LEU A 136 -0.76 -7.26 10.84
N PRO A 137 -1.53 -7.45 11.92
CA PRO A 137 -2.79 -8.18 11.84
C PRO A 137 -3.79 -7.44 10.94
N LEU A 138 -4.71 -8.19 10.36
CA LEU A 138 -5.79 -7.65 9.55
C LEU A 138 -6.51 -6.50 10.26
N GLN A 139 -6.51 -5.33 9.64
CA GLN A 139 -7.18 -4.13 10.15
C GLN A 139 -7.66 -3.23 9.02
N THR A 140 -8.53 -2.28 9.34
CA THR A 140 -8.96 -1.27 8.38
C THR A 140 -7.86 -0.25 8.12
N TRP A 141 -7.81 0.27 6.90
CA TRP A 141 -6.90 1.34 6.51
C TRP A 141 -7.62 2.32 5.59
N VAL A 142 -7.80 3.55 6.07
CA VAL A 142 -8.61 4.59 5.41
C VAL A 142 -8.09 4.95 4.01
N HIS A 143 -6.82 4.68 3.73
CA HIS A 143 -6.19 5.03 2.46
C HIS A 143 -6.39 3.97 1.39
N VAL A 144 -6.90 2.77 1.71
CA VAL A 144 -7.24 1.76 0.71
C VAL A 144 -8.44 2.21 -0.11
N ARG A 145 -8.36 2.01 -1.42
CA ARG A 145 -9.38 2.38 -2.39
C ARG A 145 -10.09 1.14 -2.94
N PRO A 146 -11.37 1.24 -3.34
CA PRO A 146 -12.10 0.08 -3.87
C PRO A 146 -11.61 -0.44 -5.22
N SER A 147 -10.97 0.39 -6.05
CA SER A 147 -10.66 0.04 -7.45
C SER A 147 -9.18 -0.27 -7.70
N ALA A 148 -8.29 0.61 -7.23
CA ALA A 148 -6.87 0.57 -7.52
C ALA A 148 -6.06 0.98 -6.29
N ASN A 149 -5.08 0.15 -5.93
CA ASN A 149 -4.21 0.39 -4.79
C ASN A 149 -2.74 0.29 -5.20
N GLU A 150 -1.92 1.09 -4.56
CA GLU A 150 -0.47 1.01 -4.63
C GLU A 150 0.04 0.34 -3.35
N ILE A 151 0.85 -0.69 -3.50
CA ILE A 151 1.67 -1.26 -2.43
C ILE A 151 3.11 -0.92 -2.74
N TRP A 152 3.79 -0.27 -1.79
CA TRP A 152 5.18 0.12 -1.93
C TRP A 152 5.98 -0.37 -0.73
N VAL A 153 6.99 -1.21 -1.00
CA VAL A 153 7.95 -1.69 -0.03
C VAL A 153 9.33 -1.09 -0.32
N ASP A 154 9.94 -0.46 0.68
CA ASP A 154 11.35 -0.09 0.68
C ASP A 154 12.12 -1.00 1.63
N MET A 155 13.24 -1.53 1.17
CA MET A 155 14.21 -2.26 1.98
C MET A 155 15.48 -1.42 2.09
N ARG A 156 15.93 -1.15 3.32
CA ARG A 156 17.21 -0.51 3.62
C ARG A 156 17.91 -1.27 4.73
N ASP A 157 19.08 -1.82 4.43
CA ASP A 157 19.76 -2.79 5.27
C ASP A 157 18.78 -3.94 5.65
N GLU A 158 18.41 -4.04 6.93
CA GLU A 158 17.44 -5.01 7.47
C GLU A 158 16.10 -4.36 7.85
N THR A 159 15.94 -3.05 7.63
CA THR A 159 14.69 -2.33 7.89
C THR A 159 13.83 -2.26 6.64
N MET A 160 12.61 -2.77 6.75
CA MET A 160 11.60 -2.64 5.72
C MET A 160 10.58 -1.57 6.09
N THR A 161 10.20 -0.76 5.11
CA THR A 161 9.08 0.18 5.20
C THR A 161 8.01 -0.20 4.20
N VAL A 162 6.78 -0.38 4.66
CA VAL A 162 5.62 -0.70 3.84
C VAL A 162 4.67 0.49 3.81
N ARG A 163 4.26 0.85 2.59
CA ARG A 163 3.29 1.90 2.32
C ARG A 163 2.15 1.40 1.47
N VAL A 164 0.97 1.95 1.71
CA VAL A 164 -0.20 1.73 0.87
C VAL A 164 -0.73 3.08 0.41
N ASN A 165 -0.85 3.26 -0.90
CA ASN A 165 -1.25 4.54 -1.52
C ASN A 165 -0.41 5.72 -1.01
N ARG A 166 0.92 5.54 -0.99
CA ARG A 166 1.94 6.48 -0.48
C ARG A 166 1.94 6.76 1.02
N GLU A 167 1.01 6.19 1.78
CA GLU A 167 0.92 6.41 3.23
C GLU A 167 1.66 5.31 4.00
N LEU A 168 2.38 5.69 5.06
CA LEU A 168 3.12 4.76 5.91
C LEU A 168 2.16 3.81 6.62
N LEU A 169 2.23 2.53 6.25
CA LEU A 169 1.45 1.48 6.90
C LEU A 169 2.23 0.83 8.05
N TRP A 170 3.49 0.47 7.80
CA TRP A 170 4.31 -0.26 8.76
C TRP A 170 5.80 -0.06 8.50
N GLN A 171 6.62 -0.15 9.54
CA GLN A 171 8.08 -0.15 9.45
C GLN A 171 8.68 -1.05 10.55
N GLY A 172 9.67 -1.85 10.20
CA GLY A 172 10.36 -2.72 11.15
C GLY A 172 11.44 -3.57 10.50
N GLU A 173 12.14 -4.34 11.33
CA GLU A 173 13.19 -5.25 10.86
C GLU A 173 12.57 -6.53 10.29
N VAL A 174 13.09 -7.00 9.15
CA VAL A 174 12.68 -8.27 8.53
C VAL A 174 13.87 -9.00 7.95
N THR A 175 13.84 -10.33 8.02
CA THR A 175 14.80 -11.18 7.32
C THR A 175 14.13 -11.82 6.11
N LEU A 176 14.44 -11.32 4.91
CA LEU A 176 13.93 -11.91 3.68
C LEU A 176 14.68 -13.21 3.37
N MET A 177 13.96 -14.33 3.41
CA MET A 177 14.46 -15.59 2.90
C MET A 177 14.34 -15.57 1.38
N GLY A 178 15.44 -15.59 0.64
CA GLY A 178 15.42 -15.58 -0.83
C GLY A 178 15.09 -14.21 -1.45
N ARG A 179 15.09 -14.16 -2.79
CA ARG A 179 14.95 -12.92 -3.58
C ARG A 179 13.83 -12.99 -4.61
N GLN A 180 12.82 -13.80 -4.35
CA GLN A 180 11.66 -13.90 -5.24
C GLN A 180 10.74 -12.71 -5.02
N VAL A 181 10.04 -12.30 -6.07
CA VAL A 181 8.99 -11.28 -5.99
C VAL A 181 7.82 -11.75 -6.81
N GLY A 182 6.60 -11.47 -6.34
CA GLY A 182 5.40 -11.97 -6.99
C GLY A 182 4.17 -11.17 -6.63
N ILE A 183 3.08 -11.50 -7.30
CA ILE A 183 1.74 -11.03 -6.98
C ILE A 183 0.91 -12.22 -6.50
N SER A 184 0.05 -11.99 -5.51
CA SER A 184 -0.96 -12.96 -5.10
C SER A 184 -2.34 -12.34 -5.10
N GLY A 185 -3.35 -13.18 -5.28
CA GLY A 185 -4.75 -12.84 -5.12
C GLY A 185 -5.45 -13.97 -4.38
N GLU A 186 -6.34 -13.61 -3.47
CA GLU A 186 -7.24 -14.53 -2.78
C GLU A 186 -8.65 -13.99 -2.90
N GLY A 187 -9.62 -14.87 -3.12
CA GLY A 187 -11.02 -14.50 -3.25
C GLY A 187 -11.76 -15.39 -4.24
N LYS A 188 -12.77 -14.80 -4.89
CA LYS A 188 -13.56 -15.45 -5.93
C LYS A 188 -12.94 -15.25 -7.31
N ALA A 189 -13.48 -15.99 -8.28
CA ALA A 189 -13.18 -15.83 -9.70
C ALA A 189 -13.09 -14.36 -10.09
N GLY A 190 -11.90 -13.95 -10.52
CA GLY A 190 -11.59 -12.56 -10.77
C GLY A 190 -10.28 -12.41 -11.51
N VAL A 191 -10.02 -11.20 -11.98
CA VAL A 191 -8.77 -10.85 -12.62
C VAL A 191 -8.14 -9.72 -11.83
N VAL A 192 -6.88 -9.96 -11.46
CA VAL A 192 -6.02 -8.95 -10.87
C VAL A 192 -5.05 -8.51 -11.94
N ASN A 193 -5.08 -7.21 -12.24
CA ASN A 193 -4.08 -6.57 -13.08
C ASN A 193 -3.08 -5.85 -12.17
N GLY A 194 -1.79 -6.04 -12.42
CA GLY A 194 -0.72 -5.44 -11.66
C GLY A 194 0.29 -4.73 -12.55
N GLN A 195 0.91 -3.67 -12.06
CA GLN A 195 2.14 -3.12 -12.62
C GLN A 195 3.20 -3.10 -11.54
N LEU A 196 4.24 -3.91 -11.71
CA LEU A 196 5.34 -4.02 -10.74
C LEU A 196 6.57 -3.28 -11.25
N SER A 197 7.11 -2.41 -10.43
CA SER A 197 8.35 -1.67 -10.69
C SER A 197 9.33 -1.87 -9.55
N MET A 198 10.61 -1.95 -9.87
CA MET A 198 11.69 -2.17 -8.91
C MET A 198 12.77 -1.10 -9.08
N ALA A 199 13.33 -0.63 -7.98
CA ALA A 199 14.49 0.25 -7.94
C ALA A 199 15.59 -0.39 -7.09
N ASN A 200 16.84 -0.11 -7.44
CA ASN A 200 18.00 -0.60 -6.70
C ASN A 200 18.78 0.56 -6.10
N GLY A 201 19.10 0.46 -4.82
CA GLY A 201 20.06 1.32 -4.15
C GLY A 201 21.45 0.93 -4.61
N GLN A 202 22.24 1.90 -5.04
CA GLN A 202 23.68 1.70 -5.25
C GLN A 202 24.42 1.88 -3.93
#